data_AF-F0LN55-F1
#
_entry.id   AF-F0LN55-F1
#
_cell.length_a   1.000
_cell.length_b   1.000
_cell.length_c   1.000
_cell.angle_alpha   90.00
_cell.angle_beta   90.00
_cell.angle_gamma   90.00
#
_symmetry.space_group_name_H-M   'P 1'
#
loop_
_entity.id
_entity.type
_entity.pdbx_description
1 polymer ?
#
loop_
_entity_poly.entity_id
_entity_poly.type
_entity_poly.pdbx_seq_one_letter_code
_entity_poly.pdbx_strand_id
1 'polypeptide(L)'
;MPINLDDLKANIQECIEVGEIAFKRGKYNSATIMYFKAMVGICDYIIKRDLGLEPKNHAERFAVLRLHYRDLYKVVNKYFDFYRDAYERRITKREVGELRNAVLRLADRIK
;
A
#
# COMPACT_ATOMS: atom_id res chain seq x y z
N MET A 1 -14.92 -2.35 -15.71
CA MET A 1 -15.44 -1.06 -15.24
C MET A 1 -14.24 -0.23 -14.79
N PRO A 2 -14.19 1.07 -15.11
CA PRO A 2 -13.11 1.93 -14.65
C PRO A 2 -13.11 2.05 -13.12
N ILE A 3 -11.94 2.30 -12.54
CA ILE A 3 -11.77 2.50 -11.10
C ILE A 3 -12.49 3.79 -10.68
N ASN A 4 -13.37 3.67 -9.68
CA ASN A 4 -13.97 4.80 -8.98
C ASN A 4 -13.04 5.25 -7.83
N LEU A 5 -12.74 6.55 -7.77
CA LEU A 5 -11.81 7.11 -6.77
C LEU A 5 -12.38 7.07 -5.34
N ASP A 6 -13.69 7.22 -5.15
CA ASP A 6 -14.33 7.18 -3.85
C ASP A 6 -14.33 5.75 -3.29
N ASP A 7 -14.68 4.77 -4.13
CA ASP A 7 -14.59 3.35 -3.76
C ASP A 7 -13.15 2.96 -3.43
N LEU A 8 -12.18 3.46 -4.20
CA LEU A 8 -10.78 3.20 -3.94
C LEU A 8 -10.33 3.83 -2.61
N LYS A 9 -10.77 5.05 -2.29
CA LYS A 9 -10.49 5.71 -1.01
C LYS A 9 -11.12 4.95 0.17
N ALA A 10 -12.35 4.47 0.02
CA ALA A 10 -13.01 3.63 1.03
C ALA A 10 -12.26 2.32 1.26
N ASN A 11 -11.85 1.63 0.19
CA ASN A 11 -11.07 0.39 0.26
C ASN A 11 -9.70 0.60 0.94
N ILE A 12 -9.02 1.71 0.66
CA ILE A 12 -7.77 2.07 1.34
C ILE A 12 -8.00 2.25 2.83
N GLN A 13 -9.05 2.98 3.21
CA GLN A 13 -9.40 3.23 4.61
C GLN A 13 -9.72 1.93 5.36
N GLU A 14 -10.51 1.04 4.75
CA GLU A 14 -10.80 -0.29 5.28
C GLU A 14 -9.50 -1.09 5.49
N CYS A 15 -8.60 -1.08 4.50
CA CYS A 15 -7.33 -1.80 4.60
C CYS A 15 -6.45 -1.28 5.74
N ILE A 16 -6.41 0.04 5.95
CA ILE A 16 -5.70 0.66 7.07
C ILE A 16 -6.33 0.21 8.40
N GLU A 17 -7.66 0.26 8.52
CA GLU A 17 -8.37 -0.12 9.74
C GLU A 17 -8.11 -1.59 10.12
N VAL A 18 -8.29 -2.52 9.17
CA VAL A 18 -8.02 -3.94 9.41
C VAL A 18 -6.54 -4.17 9.71
N GLY A 19 -5.65 -3.44 9.05
CA GLY A 19 -4.21 -3.43 9.36
C GLY A 19 -3.91 -3.05 10.81
N GLU A 20 -4.52 -1.97 11.31
CA GLU A 20 -4.41 -1.54 12.71
C GLU A 20 -4.93 -2.59 13.70
N ILE A 21 -6.10 -3.19 13.40
CA ILE A 21 -6.68 -4.24 14.24
C ILE A 21 -5.74 -5.44 14.32
N ALA A 22 -5.21 -5.90 13.18
CA ALA A 22 -4.27 -7.01 13.12
C ALA A 22 -2.97 -6.69 13.86
N PHE A 23 -2.42 -5.49 13.68
CA PHE A 23 -1.20 -5.04 14.33
C PHE A 23 -1.34 -5.03 15.86
N LYS A 24 -2.43 -4.44 16.38
CA LYS A 24 -2.72 -4.40 17.83
C LYS A 24 -2.88 -5.78 18.44
N ARG A 25 -3.38 -6.75 17.66
CA ARG A 25 -3.54 -8.16 18.08
C ARG A 25 -2.28 -9.01 17.89
N GLY A 26 -1.15 -8.42 17.51
CA GLY A 26 0.10 -9.16 17.28
C GLY A 26 0.12 -10.02 16.00
N LYS A 27 -0.88 -9.87 15.11
CA LYS A 27 -0.98 -10.61 13.85
C LYS A 27 -0.18 -9.91 12.74
N TYR A 28 1.15 -9.84 12.91
CA TYR A 28 2.01 -8.98 12.10
C TYR A 28 2.07 -9.34 10.61
N ASN A 29 2.02 -10.61 10.23
CA ASN A 29 1.93 -11.00 8.82
C ASN A 29 0.63 -10.46 8.19
N SER A 30 -0.52 -10.69 8.84
CA SER A 30 -1.82 -10.18 8.36
C SER A 30 -1.84 -8.66 8.29
N ALA A 31 -1.28 -7.98 9.30
CA ALA A 31 -1.14 -6.53 9.29
C ALA A 31 -0.27 -6.06 8.11
N THR A 32 0.83 -6.75 7.83
CA THR A 32 1.72 -6.44 6.69
C THR A 32 0.97 -6.53 5.37
N ILE A 33 0.18 -7.58 5.16
CA ILE A 33 -0.65 -7.73 3.94
C ILE A 33 -1.64 -6.57 3.80
N MET A 34 -2.37 -6.23 4.87
CA MET A 34 -3.38 -5.18 4.82
C MET A 34 -2.77 -3.78 4.62
N TYR A 35 -1.67 -3.47 5.31
CA TYR A 35 -0.95 -2.22 5.10
C TYR A 35 -0.35 -2.12 3.69
N PHE A 36 0.23 -3.21 3.17
CA PHE A 36 0.76 -3.18 1.81
C PHE A 36 -0.35 -3.02 0.78
N LYS A 37 -1.50 -3.67 0.98
CA LYS A 37 -2.71 -3.46 0.14
C LYS A 37 -3.16 -2.00 0.17
N ALA A 38 -3.19 -1.36 1.34
CA ALA A 38 -3.48 0.07 1.45
C ALA A 38 -2.44 0.93 0.71
N MET A 39 -1.15 0.62 0.84
CA MET A 39 -0.06 1.33 0.13
C MET A 39 -0.23 1.26 -1.39
N VAL A 40 -0.55 0.08 -1.91
CA VAL A 40 -0.82 -0.14 -3.33
C VAL A 40 -2.05 0.64 -3.78
N GLY A 41 -3.13 0.62 -2.99
CA GLY A 41 -4.33 1.40 -3.27
C GLY A 41 -4.05 2.91 -3.31
N ILE A 42 -3.21 3.44 -2.41
CA ILE A 42 -2.79 4.85 -2.43
C ILE A 42 -2.06 5.18 -3.74
N CYS A 43 -1.17 4.29 -4.19
CA CYS A 43 -0.49 4.47 -5.48
C CYS A 43 -1.48 4.48 -6.64
N ASP A 44 -2.44 3.57 -6.65
CA ASP A 44 -3.47 3.50 -7.70
C ASP A 44 -4.35 4.75 -7.70
N TYR A 45 -4.70 5.27 -6.53
CA TYR A 45 -5.48 6.49 -6.40
C TYR A 45 -4.75 7.67 -7.04
N ILE A 46 -3.47 7.84 -6.71
CA ILE A 46 -2.63 8.92 -7.25
C ILE A 46 -2.47 8.76 -8.77
N ILE A 47 -2.14 7.55 -9.25
CA ILE A 47 -2.01 7.28 -10.68
C ILE A 47 -3.31 7.57 -11.43
N LYS A 48 -4.45 7.12 -10.90
CA LYS A 48 -5.76 7.33 -11.52
C LYS A 48 -6.15 8.80 -11.53
N ARG A 49 -6.01 9.50 -10.39
CA ARG A 49 -6.35 10.92 -10.24
C ARG A 49 -5.52 11.80 -11.17
N ASP A 50 -4.22 11.57 -11.24
CA ASP A 50 -3.28 12.48 -11.89
C ASP A 50 -3.07 12.13 -13.37
N LEU A 51 -3.11 10.84 -13.74
CA LEU A 51 -2.80 10.36 -15.10
C LEU A 51 -3.97 9.67 -15.81
N GLY A 52 -5.07 9.38 -15.10
CA GLY A 52 -6.21 8.63 -15.65
C GLY A 52 -5.95 7.13 -15.87
N LEU A 53 -4.75 6.64 -15.55
CA LEU A 53 -4.30 5.27 -15.80
C LEU A 53 -4.77 4.28 -14.72
N GLU A 54 -4.89 3.00 -15.10
CA GLU A 54 -5.35 1.90 -14.25
C GLU A 54 -4.40 0.69 -14.37
N PRO A 55 -3.29 0.66 -13.63
CA PRO A 55 -2.32 -0.44 -13.70
C PRO A 55 -2.93 -1.74 -13.16
N LYS A 56 -2.75 -2.85 -13.89
CA LYS A 56 -3.42 -4.13 -13.62
C LYS A 56 -2.65 -5.05 -12.68
N ASN A 57 -1.36 -4.82 -12.51
CA ASN A 57 -0.47 -5.68 -11.73
C ASN A 57 0.70 -4.87 -11.13
N HIS A 58 1.51 -5.51 -10.30
CA HIS A 58 2.66 -4.85 -9.66
C HIS A 58 3.68 -4.34 -10.68
N ALA A 59 3.95 -5.07 -11.76
CA ALA A 59 4.94 -4.66 -12.75
C ALA A 59 4.52 -3.35 -13.45
N GLU A 60 3.28 -3.27 -13.93
CA GLU A 60 2.71 -2.06 -14.53
C GLU A 60 2.72 -0.89 -13.56
N ARG A 61 2.28 -1.12 -12.32
CA ARG A 61 2.27 -0.09 -11.28
C ARG A 61 3.67 0.44 -10.99
N PHE A 62 4.65 -0.44 -10.85
CA PHE A 62 6.03 -0.04 -10.57
C PHE A 62 6.65 0.70 -11.75
N ALA A 63 6.31 0.33 -12.99
CA ALA A 63 6.76 1.04 -14.18
C ALA A 63 6.23 2.49 -14.21
N VAL A 64 4.93 2.68 -13.98
CA VAL A 64 4.30 4.02 -13.92
C VAL A 64 4.91 4.84 -12.77
N LEU A 65 5.02 4.26 -11.57
CA LEU A 65 5.61 4.95 -10.42
C LEU A 65 7.07 5.34 -10.68
N ARG A 66 7.87 4.46 -11.29
CA ARG A 66 9.28 4.75 -11.59
C ARG A 66 9.43 5.93 -12.56
N LEU A 67 8.52 6.04 -13.53
CA LEU A 67 8.54 7.09 -14.55
C LEU A 67 8.02 8.43 -14.03
N HIS A 68 6.92 8.43 -13.27
CA HIS A 68 6.18 9.64 -12.91
C HIS A 68 6.29 10.04 -11.42
N TYR A 69 6.50 9.08 -10.52
CA TYR A 69 6.43 9.27 -9.06
C TYR A 69 7.60 8.59 -8.35
N ARG A 70 8.82 9.05 -8.64
CA ARG A 70 10.06 8.39 -8.18
C ARG A 70 10.16 8.29 -6.65
N ASP A 71 9.55 9.22 -5.92
CA ASP A 71 9.40 9.19 -4.47
C ASP A 71 8.52 8.02 -4.01
N LEU A 72 7.33 7.86 -4.60
CA LEU A 72 6.43 6.75 -4.30
C LEU A 72 7.03 5.41 -4.69
N TYR A 73 7.68 5.35 -5.87
CA TYR A 73 8.37 4.14 -6.33
C TYR A 73 9.38 3.65 -5.30
N LYS A 74 10.24 4.55 -4.77
CA LYS A 74 11.24 4.18 -3.75
C LYS A 74 10.59 3.60 -2.50
N VAL A 75 9.49 4.19 -2.04
CA VAL A 75 8.78 3.72 -0.85
C VAL A 75 8.12 2.37 -1.08
N VAL A 76 7.33 2.23 -2.16
CA VAL A 76 6.62 0.98 -2.46
C VAL A 76 7.60 -0.16 -2.72
N ASN A 77 8.70 0.12 -3.44
CA ASN A 77 9.71 -0.89 -3.75
C ASN A 77 10.42 -1.38 -2.49
N LYS A 78 10.74 -0.49 -1.54
CA LYS A 78 11.33 -0.89 -0.24
C LYS A 78 10.45 -1.91 0.49
N TYR A 79 9.14 -1.70 0.50
CA TYR A 79 8.23 -2.54 1.30
C TYR A 79 7.65 -3.74 0.55
N PHE A 80 7.91 -3.86 -0.76
CA PHE A 80 7.49 -5.01 -1.53
C PHE A 80 8.14 -6.31 -1.05
N ASP A 81 9.41 -6.24 -0.62
CA ASP A 81 10.10 -7.39 -0.04
C ASP A 81 9.44 -7.81 1.28
N PHE A 82 9.02 -6.87 2.13
CA PHE A 82 8.31 -7.19 3.38
C PHE A 82 6.95 -7.86 3.12
N TYR A 83 6.26 -7.44 2.06
CA TYR A 83 5.02 -8.07 1.62
C TYR A 83 5.26 -9.52 1.19
N ARG A 84 6.29 -9.78 0.39
CA ARG A 84 6.65 -11.13 -0.04
C ARG A 84 7.06 -12.01 1.14
N ASP A 85 7.90 -11.47 2.02
CA ASP A 85 8.35 -12.13 3.24
C ASP A 85 7.18 -12.54 4.14
N ALA A 86 6.08 -11.80 4.16
CA ALA A 86 4.91 -12.14 4.98
C ALA A 86 4.24 -13.46 4.58
N TYR A 87 4.51 -13.99 3.39
CA TYR A 87 4.08 -15.31 2.95
C TYR A 87 5.05 -16.44 3.34
N GLU A 88 6.33 -16.11 3.51
CA GLU A 88 7.42 -17.10 3.65
C GLU A 88 7.95 -17.19 5.08
N ARG A 89 7.86 -16.10 5.86
CA ARG A 89 8.37 -16.00 7.23
C ARG A 89 7.50 -15.16 8.15
N ARG A 90 7.79 -15.20 9.45
CA ARG A 90 7.13 -14.33 10.43
C ARG A 90 7.73 -12.92 10.37
N ILE A 91 6.85 -11.92 10.23
CA ILE A 91 7.21 -10.51 10.28
C ILE A 91 7.23 -10.05 11.74
N THR A 92 8.26 -9.29 12.11
CA THR A 92 8.40 -8.71 13.44
C THR A 92 7.56 -7.44 13.59
N LYS A 93 7.20 -7.10 14.83
CA LYS A 93 6.50 -5.83 15.16
C LYS A 93 7.22 -4.60 14.58
N ARG A 94 8.55 -4.61 14.58
CA ARG A 94 9.38 -3.51 14.07
C ARG A 94 9.20 -3.34 12.57
N GLU A 95 9.34 -4.43 11.81
CA GLU A 95 9.22 -4.42 10.34
C GLU A 95 7.83 -3.96 9.89
N VAL A 96 6.76 -4.53 10.44
CA VAL A 96 5.40 -4.08 10.11
C VAL A 96 5.12 -2.65 10.61
N GLY A 97 5.76 -2.22 11.70
CA GLY A 97 5.69 -0.86 12.20
C GLY A 97 6.29 0.18 11.23
N GLU A 98 7.39 -0.16 10.56
CA GLU A 98 7.96 0.70 9.51
C GLU A 98 7.00 0.89 8.34
N LEU A 99 6.42 -0.22 7.86
CA LEU A 99 5.42 -0.20 6.78
C LEU A 99 4.18 0.61 7.20
N ARG A 100 3.62 0.34 8.38
CA ARG A 100 2.48 1.09 8.95
C ARG A 100 2.73 2.59 8.92
N ASN A 101 3.88 3.04 9.44
CA ASN A 101 4.20 4.46 9.50
C ASN A 101 4.36 5.07 8.11
N ALA A 102 4.86 4.31 7.13
CA ALA A 102 4.91 4.77 5.74
C ALA A 102 3.51 4.90 5.13
N VAL A 103 2.61 3.93 5.34
CA VAL A 103 1.22 3.98 4.86
C VAL A 103 0.49 5.18 5.42
N LEU A 104 0.57 5.41 6.74
CA LEU A 104 -0.15 6.52 7.38
C LEU A 104 0.32 7.88 6.86
N ARG A 105 1.63 8.07 6.63
CA ARG A 105 2.16 9.29 5.99
C ARG A 105 1.69 9.45 4.55
N LEU A 106 1.61 8.36 3.79
CA LEU A 106 1.17 8.40 2.40
C LEU A 106 -0.34 8.65 2.28
N ALA A 107 -1.14 8.19 3.24
CA ALA A 107 -2.59 8.40 3.27
C ALA A 107 -2.96 9.89 3.33
N ASP A 108 -2.09 10.76 3.86
CA ASP A 108 -2.29 12.21 3.85
C ASP A 108 -2.35 12.80 2.43
N ARG A 109 -1.79 12.12 1.42
CA ARG A 109 -1.76 12.59 0.02
C ARG A 109 -3.07 12.38 -0.74
N ILE A 110 -4.00 11.65 -0.14
CA ILE A 110 -5.29 11.30 -0.73
C ILE A 110 -6.47 11.78 0.12
N LYS A 111 -6.18 12.56 1.17
CA LYS A 111 -7.19 13.22 1.99
C LYS A 111 -7.95 14.25 1.18
#